data_AF-A0A1I4B0X5-F1
#
_entry.id   AF-A0A1I4B0X5-F1
#
_cell.length_a   1.000
_cell.length_b   1.000
_cell.length_c   1.000
_cell.angle_alpha   90.00
_cell.angle_beta   90.00
_cell.angle_gamma   90.00
#
_symmetry.space_group_name_H-M   'P 1'
#
loop_
_entity.id
_entity.type
_entity.pdbx_description
1 polymer ?
#
loop_
_entity_poly.entity_id
_entity_poly.type
_entity_poly.pdbx_seq_one_letter_code
_entity_poly.pdbx_strand_id
1 'polypeptide(L)'
;MGTDVSATDFQVHLQTAGAVVSIVAGSLVVASLAITLGSSLLSSLGLSSTAPGPRAFISAMQFVGFAVAIAAFLQLSDDWGLIRWRLPTLRDIGWMVGGLVVLFGVLFGLSALISLLGVSTAESSIVSTGRESPAYLLYLVPVTIFLVGPTEELIFRGIVQGTIRRAYGPVVGVVGASLVFASIHLPSLLGDGQFTTLAIIFTLGALLGVLYELTDNILVPIVVHGLFNAVQFVVQYATQTGML
;
A
#
# COMPACT_ATOMS: atom_id res chain seq x y z
N MET A 1 20.48 26.38 -34.71
CA MET A 1 20.50 25.67 -33.41
C MET A 1 19.09 25.71 -32.86
N GLY A 2 18.22 24.86 -33.41
CA GLY A 2 16.87 24.66 -32.88
C GLY A 2 16.96 23.60 -31.80
N THR A 3 16.49 23.92 -30.60
CA THR A 3 16.66 23.14 -29.39
C THR A 3 15.78 21.88 -29.41
N ASP A 4 16.42 20.73 -29.18
CA ASP A 4 15.84 19.39 -28.94
C ASP A 4 14.99 19.29 -27.65
N VAL A 5 14.09 20.24 -27.42
CA VAL A 5 13.24 20.29 -26.21
C VAL A 5 12.18 19.19 -26.26
N SER A 6 11.64 18.82 -27.42
CA SER A 6 10.57 17.81 -27.49
C SER A 6 11.06 16.37 -27.33
N ALA A 7 12.29 16.06 -27.75
CA ALA A 7 12.87 14.72 -27.62
C ALA A 7 13.31 14.43 -26.18
N THR A 8 13.82 15.46 -25.49
CA THR A 8 14.21 15.37 -24.07
C THR A 8 12.98 15.20 -23.16
N ASP A 9 11.89 15.92 -23.42
CA ASP A 9 10.61 15.73 -22.72
C ASP A 9 10.04 14.32 -22.93
N PHE A 10 10.00 13.84 -24.18
CA PHE A 10 9.49 12.49 -24.49
C PHE A 10 10.29 11.38 -23.81
N GLN A 11 11.62 11.50 -23.78
CA GLN A 11 12.49 10.53 -23.12
C GLN A 11 12.24 10.49 -21.61
N VAL A 12 12.09 11.65 -20.95
CA VAL A 12 11.76 11.72 -19.53
C VAL A 12 10.39 11.07 -19.24
N HIS A 13 9.39 11.34 -20.08
CA HIS A 13 8.08 10.72 -19.95
C HIS A 13 8.15 9.19 -20.05
N LEU A 14 8.85 8.68 -21.08
CA LEU A 14 8.98 7.24 -21.33
C LEU A 14 9.78 6.54 -20.24
N GLN A 15 10.86 7.15 -19.76
CA GLN A 15 11.66 6.61 -18.66
C GLN A 15 10.88 6.58 -17.34
N THR A 16 10.14 7.64 -17.04
CA THR A 16 9.32 7.73 -15.82
C THR A 16 8.20 6.69 -15.86
N ALA A 17 7.46 6.61 -16.97
CA ALA A 17 6.40 5.62 -17.14
C ALA A 17 6.95 4.19 -17.12
N GLY A 18 8.04 3.95 -17.84
CA GLY A 18 8.72 2.66 -17.87
C GLY A 18 9.17 2.21 -16.49
N ALA A 19 9.83 3.08 -15.72
CA ALA A 19 10.26 2.78 -14.36
C ALA A 19 9.08 2.43 -13.44
N VAL A 20 8.00 3.22 -13.47
CA VAL A 20 6.78 2.96 -12.66
C VAL A 20 6.14 1.63 -13.05
N VAL A 21 5.98 1.37 -14.35
CA VAL A 21 5.42 0.10 -14.83
C VAL A 21 6.31 -1.07 -14.43
N SER A 22 7.63 -0.96 -14.60
CA SER A 22 8.58 -2.02 -14.27
C SER A 22 8.58 -2.35 -12.77
N ILE A 23 8.60 -1.36 -11.88
CA ILE A 23 8.57 -1.64 -10.44
C ILE A 23 7.23 -2.25 -10.01
N VAL A 24 6.10 -1.72 -10.49
CA VAL A 24 4.77 -2.22 -10.09
C VAL A 24 4.55 -3.62 -10.64
N ALA A 25 4.72 -3.82 -11.96
CA ALA A 25 4.53 -5.14 -12.58
C ALA A 25 5.56 -6.15 -12.05
N GLY A 26 6.82 -5.75 -11.90
CA GLY A 26 7.87 -6.59 -11.32
C GLY A 26 7.53 -7.02 -9.89
N SER A 27 7.05 -6.09 -9.05
CA SER A 27 6.61 -6.41 -7.69
C SER A 27 5.46 -7.40 -7.68
N LEU A 28 4.46 -7.22 -8.54
CA LEU A 28 3.32 -8.16 -8.65
C LEU A 28 3.75 -9.56 -9.12
N VAL A 29 4.69 -9.65 -10.06
CA VAL A 29 5.23 -10.94 -10.54
C VAL A 29 6.00 -11.64 -9.43
N VAL A 30 6.93 -10.96 -8.76
CA VAL A 30 7.73 -11.55 -7.68
C VAL A 30 6.85 -11.93 -6.48
N ALA A 31 5.84 -11.12 -6.16
CA ALA A 31 4.83 -11.45 -5.14
C ALA A 31 4.04 -12.70 -5.51
N SER A 32 3.60 -12.84 -6.77
CA SER A 32 2.89 -14.03 -7.25
C SER A 32 3.75 -15.30 -7.16
N LEU A 33 5.04 -15.19 -7.48
CA LEU A 33 5.99 -16.28 -7.30
C LEU A 33 6.16 -16.63 -5.81
N ALA A 34 6.33 -15.63 -4.95
CA ALA A 34 6.48 -15.83 -3.51
C ALA A 34 5.23 -16.49 -2.89
N ILE A 35 4.02 -16.07 -3.28
CA ILE A 35 2.75 -16.71 -2.91
C ILE A 35 2.72 -18.18 -3.35
N THR A 36 3.15 -18.47 -4.58
CA THR A 36 3.15 -19.83 -5.14
C THR A 36 4.12 -20.74 -4.37
N LEU A 37 5.32 -20.24 -4.05
CA LEU A 37 6.31 -20.95 -3.25
C LEU A 37 5.81 -21.20 -1.82
N GLY A 38 5.24 -20.18 -1.19
CA GLY A 38 4.65 -20.31 0.15
C GLY A 38 3.51 -21.33 0.21
N SER A 39 2.63 -21.31 -0.80
CA SER A 39 1.52 -22.26 -0.91
C SER A 39 2.04 -23.69 -1.12
N SER A 40 3.06 -23.87 -1.96
CA SER A 40 3.71 -25.16 -2.20
C SER A 40 4.38 -25.71 -0.94
N LEU A 41 5.04 -24.85 -0.16
CA LEU A 41 5.63 -25.23 1.13
C LEU A 41 4.56 -25.72 2.10
N LEU A 42 3.47 -24.97 2.30
CA LEU A 42 2.39 -25.38 3.19
C LEU A 42 1.77 -26.72 2.77
N SER A 43 1.54 -26.90 1.46
CA SER A 43 1.04 -28.16 0.90
C SER A 43 1.99 -29.33 1.19
N SER A 44 3.30 -29.14 1.04
CA SER A 44 4.31 -30.16 1.34
C SER A 44 4.38 -30.55 2.82
N LEU A 45 3.95 -29.64 3.71
CA LEU A 45 3.85 -29.87 5.15
C LEU A 45 2.47 -30.42 5.57
N GLY A 46 1.55 -30.64 4.62
CA GLY A 46 0.19 -31.09 4.89
C GLY A 46 -0.70 -30.04 5.58
N LEU A 47 -0.35 -28.76 5.50
CA LEU A 47 -1.08 -27.65 6.12
C LEU A 47 -2.14 -27.08 5.18
N SER A 48 -3.37 -26.93 5.67
CA SER A 48 -4.46 -26.33 4.89
C SER A 48 -4.28 -24.82 4.74
N SER A 49 -4.28 -24.31 3.50
CA SER A 49 -4.24 -22.88 3.19
C SER A 49 -5.51 -22.12 3.60
N THR A 50 -6.58 -22.81 3.98
CA THR A 50 -7.81 -22.19 4.48
C THR A 50 -7.77 -21.89 5.98
N ALA A 51 -6.84 -22.50 6.72
CA ALA A 51 -6.68 -22.21 8.14
C ALA A 51 -6.09 -20.81 8.35
N PRO A 52 -6.46 -20.09 9.44
CA PRO A 52 -6.08 -18.69 9.67
C PRO A 52 -4.57 -18.41 9.54
N GLY A 53 -3.75 -19.21 10.23
CA GLY A 53 -2.29 -19.05 10.25
C GLY A 53 -1.64 -19.28 8.88
N PRO A 54 -1.84 -20.47 8.24
CA PRO A 54 -1.36 -20.72 6.88
C PRO A 54 -1.84 -19.69 5.86
N ARG A 55 -3.09 -19.23 5.94
CA ARG A 55 -3.61 -18.17 5.07
C ARG A 55 -2.86 -16.85 5.26
N ALA A 56 -2.63 -16.44 6.50
CA ALA A 56 -1.84 -15.25 6.82
C ALA A 56 -0.38 -15.37 6.40
N PHE A 57 0.20 -16.58 6.47
CA PHE A 57 1.53 -16.85 5.93
C PHE A 57 1.58 -16.63 4.42
N ILE A 58 0.58 -17.11 3.67
CA ILE A 58 0.50 -16.86 2.22
C ILE A 58 0.37 -15.35 1.94
N SER A 59 -0.45 -14.63 2.70
CA SER A 59 -0.53 -13.17 2.61
C SER A 59 0.82 -12.50 2.90
N ALA A 60 1.55 -12.94 3.93
CA ALA A 60 2.89 -12.44 4.24
C ALA A 60 3.88 -12.68 3.10
N MET A 61 3.81 -13.83 2.42
CA MET A 61 4.67 -14.15 1.28
C MET A 61 4.51 -13.17 0.11
N GLN A 62 3.31 -12.62 -0.11
CA GLN A 62 3.11 -11.55 -1.09
C GLN A 62 4.06 -10.37 -0.83
N PHE A 63 4.10 -9.90 0.42
CA PHE A 63 4.91 -8.74 0.81
C PHE A 63 6.40 -9.08 0.96
N VAL A 64 6.75 -10.33 1.26
CA VAL A 64 8.13 -10.81 1.08
C VAL A 64 8.55 -10.68 -0.39
N GLY A 65 7.68 -11.05 -1.32
CA GLY A 65 7.93 -10.84 -2.74
C GLY A 65 8.09 -9.37 -3.13
N PHE A 66 7.28 -8.46 -2.55
CA PHE A 66 7.50 -7.03 -2.70
C PHE A 66 8.85 -6.57 -2.16
N ALA A 67 9.27 -7.04 -0.97
CA ALA A 67 10.58 -6.73 -0.41
C ALA A 67 11.73 -7.16 -1.34
N VAL A 68 11.63 -8.36 -1.93
CA VAL A 68 12.60 -8.85 -2.93
C VAL A 68 12.59 -7.98 -4.18
N ALA A 69 11.42 -7.60 -4.70
CA ALA A 69 11.31 -6.74 -5.87
C ALA A 69 11.87 -5.34 -5.64
N ILE A 70 11.63 -4.75 -4.47
CA ILE A 70 12.21 -3.46 -4.04
C ILE A 70 13.74 -3.57 -4.03
N ALA A 71 14.28 -4.59 -3.36
CA ALA A 71 15.72 -4.79 -3.26
C ALA A 71 16.36 -4.98 -4.64
N ALA A 72 15.75 -5.80 -5.50
CA ALA A 72 16.21 -6.02 -6.86
C ALA A 72 16.17 -4.71 -7.68
N PHE A 73 15.08 -3.95 -7.60
CA PHE A 73 14.96 -2.68 -8.32
C PHE A 73 16.01 -1.66 -7.87
N LEU A 74 16.18 -1.46 -6.57
CA LEU A 74 17.17 -0.51 -6.04
C LEU A 74 18.60 -0.93 -6.38
N GLN A 75 18.89 -2.23 -6.34
CA GLN A 75 20.20 -2.76 -6.71
C GLN A 75 20.50 -2.64 -8.21
N LEU A 76 19.49 -2.81 -9.07
CA LEU A 76 19.64 -2.73 -10.53
C LEU A 76 19.63 -1.28 -11.03
N SER A 77 18.89 -0.39 -10.37
CA SER A 77 18.83 1.04 -10.71
C SER A 77 19.95 1.86 -10.09
N ASP A 78 20.59 1.35 -9.01
CA ASP A 78 21.57 2.05 -8.17
C ASP A 78 21.06 3.42 -7.66
N ASP A 79 19.75 3.54 -7.44
CA ASP A 79 19.07 4.80 -7.13
C ASP A 79 18.43 4.80 -5.74
N TRP A 80 19.27 4.57 -4.73
CA TRP A 80 18.87 4.58 -3.32
C TRP A 80 18.37 5.97 -2.86
N GLY A 81 18.72 7.04 -3.57
CA GLY A 81 18.27 8.40 -3.31
C GLY A 81 16.78 8.64 -3.64
N LEU A 82 16.05 7.65 -4.15
CA LEU A 82 14.59 7.73 -4.31
C LEU A 82 13.89 7.72 -2.95
N ILE A 83 14.45 6.97 -1.99
CA ILE A 83 13.83 6.74 -0.69
C ILE A 83 14.48 7.65 0.34
N ARG A 84 13.73 8.64 0.80
CA ARG A 84 14.16 9.57 1.85
C ARG A 84 13.89 8.93 3.19
N TRP A 85 14.95 8.62 3.92
CA TRP A 85 14.86 7.99 5.23
C TRP A 85 15.81 8.68 6.21
N ARG A 86 15.37 8.76 7.47
CA ARG A 86 16.19 9.18 8.61
C ARG A 86 15.59 8.64 9.89
N LEU A 87 16.39 8.60 10.96
CA LEU A 87 15.85 8.24 12.27
C LEU A 87 14.73 9.22 12.68
N PRO A 88 13.57 8.72 13.16
CA PRO A 88 12.48 9.58 13.59
C PRO A 88 12.87 10.45 14.79
N THR A 89 12.47 11.71 14.72
CA THR A 89 12.53 12.69 15.81
C THR A 89 11.21 12.73 16.56
N LEU A 90 11.13 13.43 17.70
CA LEU A 90 9.87 13.66 18.41
C LEU A 90 8.80 14.35 17.53
N ARG A 91 9.23 15.21 16.60
CA ARG A 91 8.32 15.84 15.63
C ARG A 91 7.69 14.81 14.70
N ASP A 92 8.46 13.80 14.30
CA ASP A 92 7.96 12.71 13.46
C ASP A 92 6.98 11.82 14.21
N ILE A 93 7.18 11.60 15.51
CA ILE A 93 6.19 10.94 16.35
C ILE A 93 4.87 11.73 16.38
N GLY A 94 4.96 13.07 16.50
CA GLY A 94 3.79 13.95 16.38
C GLY A 94 3.09 13.81 15.02
N TRP A 95 3.85 13.73 13.93
CA TRP A 95 3.31 13.47 12.59
C TRP A 95 2.71 12.07 12.44
N MET A 96 3.27 11.05 13.09
CA MET A 96 2.70 9.69 13.08
C MET A 96 1.34 9.67 13.78
N VAL A 97 1.24 10.25 14.97
CA VAL A 97 -0.03 10.33 15.71
C VAL A 97 -1.05 11.18 14.96
N GLY A 98 -0.65 12.37 14.51
CA GLY A 98 -1.53 13.27 13.75
C GLY A 98 -1.99 12.65 12.43
N GLY A 99 -1.08 12.00 11.71
CA GLY A 99 -1.38 11.29 10.47
C GLY A 99 -2.39 10.17 10.68
N LEU A 100 -2.23 9.38 11.74
CA LEU A 100 -3.18 8.31 12.09
C LEU A 100 -4.58 8.88 12.39
N VAL A 101 -4.66 9.95 13.18
CA VAL A 101 -5.93 10.63 13.49
C VAL A 101 -6.58 11.19 12.22
N VAL A 102 -5.80 11.82 11.35
CA VAL A 102 -6.30 12.38 10.08
C VAL A 102 -6.80 11.28 9.15
N LEU A 103 -6.10 10.15 9.02
CA LEU A 103 -6.57 9.03 8.19
C LEU A 103 -7.91 8.48 8.67
N PHE A 104 -8.08 8.27 9.98
CA PHE A 104 -9.36 7.83 10.53
C PHE A 104 -10.46 8.88 10.39
N GLY A 105 -10.15 10.15 10.66
CA GLY A 105 -11.10 11.25 10.48
C GLY A 105 -11.59 11.35 9.04
N VAL A 106 -10.69 11.24 8.07
CA VAL A 106 -11.04 11.24 6.64
C VAL A 106 -11.82 9.99 6.25
N LEU A 107 -11.40 8.80 6.72
CA LEU A 107 -12.15 7.56 6.49
C LEU A 107 -13.60 7.70 6.97
N PHE A 108 -13.81 8.10 8.22
CA PHE A 108 -15.16 8.25 8.77
C PHE A 108 -15.96 9.37 8.09
N GLY A 109 -15.31 10.49 7.75
CA GLY A 109 -15.95 11.57 7.01
C GLY A 109 -16.42 11.13 5.62
N LEU A 110 -15.58 10.40 4.88
CA LEU A 110 -15.94 9.84 3.57
C LEU A 110 -17.03 8.79 3.71
N SER A 111 -16.95 7.88 4.68
CA SER A 111 -18.00 6.89 4.93
C SER A 111 -19.35 7.54 5.25
N ALA A 112 -19.37 8.60 6.07
CA ALA A 112 -20.58 9.36 6.37
C ALA A 112 -21.14 10.06 5.11
N LEU A 113 -20.28 10.67 4.30
CA LEU A 113 -20.68 11.30 3.05
C LEU A 113 -21.28 10.29 2.06
N ILE A 114 -20.63 9.14 1.88
CA ILE A 114 -21.10 8.08 0.98
C ILE A 114 -22.46 7.54 1.45
N SER A 115 -22.62 7.35 2.77
CA SER A 115 -23.90 6.96 3.37
C SER A 115 -25.00 7.99 3.11
N LEU A 116 -24.69 9.29 3.24
CA LEU A 116 -25.64 10.38 2.95
C LEU A 116 -26.05 10.43 1.47
N LEU A 117 -25.11 10.14 0.57
CA LEU A 117 -25.35 10.12 -0.87
C LEU A 117 -26.07 8.83 -1.33
N GLY A 118 -26.24 7.83 -0.45
CA GLY A 118 -26.86 6.56 -0.78
C GLY A 118 -26.08 5.73 -1.80
N VAL A 119 -24.77 5.95 -1.92
CA VAL A 119 -23.90 5.24 -2.86
C VAL A 119 -23.30 4.02 -2.18
N SER A 120 -23.11 2.92 -2.91
CA SER A 120 -22.49 1.71 -2.38
C SER A 120 -20.96 1.77 -2.37
N THR A 121 -20.37 0.98 -1.47
CA THR A 121 -18.94 0.66 -1.44
C THR A 121 -18.75 -0.83 -1.68
N ALA A 122 -17.67 -1.19 -2.38
CA ALA A 122 -17.25 -2.56 -2.53
C ALA A 122 -16.61 -3.07 -1.24
N GLU A 123 -16.77 -4.36 -0.98
CA GLU A 123 -16.13 -5.01 0.16
C GLU A 123 -14.72 -5.47 -0.22
N SER A 124 -13.76 -5.35 0.70
CA SER A 124 -12.45 -5.98 0.55
C SER A 124 -12.51 -7.49 0.77
N SER A 125 -11.80 -8.26 -0.05
CA SER A 125 -11.59 -9.70 0.13
C SER A 125 -11.02 -10.06 1.51
N ILE A 126 -10.22 -9.18 2.12
CA ILE A 126 -9.71 -9.38 3.49
C ILE A 126 -10.84 -9.33 4.52
N VAL A 127 -11.76 -8.36 4.39
CA VAL A 127 -12.91 -8.24 5.29
C VAL A 127 -13.81 -9.46 5.14
N SER A 128 -14.17 -9.83 3.91
CA SER A 128 -14.98 -11.03 3.62
C SER A 128 -14.37 -12.30 4.22
N THR A 129 -13.07 -12.52 3.99
CA THR A 129 -12.29 -13.62 4.57
C THR A 129 -12.28 -13.59 6.10
N GLY A 130 -12.18 -12.40 6.69
CA GLY A 130 -12.21 -12.19 8.14
C GLY A 130 -13.57 -12.51 8.76
N ARG A 131 -14.68 -12.37 8.03
CA ARG A 131 -16.02 -12.79 8.49
C ARG A 131 -16.12 -14.30 8.59
N GLU A 132 -15.55 -15.01 7.63
CA GLU A 132 -15.50 -16.48 7.63
C GLU A 132 -14.49 -17.03 8.66
N SER A 133 -13.42 -16.27 8.92
CA SER A 133 -12.30 -16.70 9.76
C SER A 133 -11.72 -15.54 10.58
N PRO A 134 -12.36 -15.12 11.68
CA PRO A 134 -11.93 -13.92 12.42
C PRO A 134 -10.47 -13.97 12.89
N ALA A 135 -9.99 -15.14 13.32
CA ALA A 135 -8.60 -15.31 13.76
C ALA A 135 -7.56 -14.91 12.69
N TYR A 136 -7.91 -14.98 11.40
CA TYR A 136 -7.05 -14.52 10.30
C TYR A 136 -6.66 -13.04 10.45
N LEU A 137 -7.61 -12.20 10.89
CA LEU A 137 -7.40 -10.76 11.09
C LEU A 137 -6.34 -10.48 12.16
N LEU A 138 -6.28 -11.28 13.23
CA LEU A 138 -5.25 -11.15 14.26
C LEU A 138 -3.86 -11.50 13.74
N TYR A 139 -3.75 -12.53 12.89
CA TYR A 139 -2.48 -12.84 12.23
C TYR A 139 -2.06 -11.76 11.23
N LEU A 140 -2.99 -11.01 10.65
CA LEU A 140 -2.67 -9.90 9.76
C LEU A 140 -2.14 -8.66 10.49
N VAL A 141 -2.35 -8.50 11.80
CA VAL A 141 -1.83 -7.37 12.58
C VAL A 141 -0.29 -7.26 12.51
N PRO A 142 0.50 -8.30 12.86
CA PRO A 142 1.95 -8.23 12.69
C PRO A 142 2.34 -8.16 11.20
N VAL A 143 1.62 -8.85 10.31
CA VAL A 143 1.91 -8.81 8.85
C VAL A 143 1.80 -7.39 8.32
N THR A 144 0.79 -6.62 8.75
CA THR A 144 0.59 -5.27 8.23
C THR A 144 1.57 -4.26 8.77
N ILE A 145 1.96 -4.40 10.04
CA ILE A 145 2.95 -3.53 10.67
C ILE A 145 4.35 -3.77 10.09
N PHE A 146 4.73 -5.03 9.88
CA PHE A 146 6.10 -5.38 9.52
C PHE A 146 6.34 -5.62 8.04
N LEU A 147 5.28 -5.91 7.26
CA LEU A 147 5.41 -6.22 5.84
C LEU A 147 4.57 -5.31 4.95
N VAL A 148 3.25 -5.21 5.17
CA VAL A 148 2.36 -4.41 4.30
C VAL A 148 2.77 -2.94 4.29
N GLY A 149 2.72 -2.28 5.45
CA GLY A 149 3.09 -0.86 5.59
C GLY A 149 4.49 -0.58 5.04
N PRO A 150 5.54 -1.30 5.48
CA PRO A 150 6.89 -1.10 4.96
C PRO A 150 6.99 -1.26 3.45
N THR A 151 6.54 -2.39 2.89
CA THR A 151 6.80 -2.70 1.48
C THR A 151 5.93 -1.89 0.53
N GLU A 152 4.67 -1.64 0.87
CA GLU A 152 3.81 -0.78 0.05
C GLU A 152 4.30 0.67 0.07
N GLU A 153 4.64 1.24 1.24
CA GLU A 153 5.14 2.61 1.28
C GLU A 153 6.49 2.76 0.54
N LEU A 154 7.39 1.77 0.64
CA LEU A 154 8.63 1.77 -0.12
C LEU A 154 8.39 1.75 -1.64
N ILE A 155 7.46 0.93 -2.13
CA ILE A 155 7.10 0.91 -3.56
C ILE A 155 6.44 2.22 -3.96
N PHE A 156 5.36 2.61 -3.29
CA PHE A 156 4.50 3.68 -3.79
C PHE A 156 5.01 5.07 -3.44
N ARG A 157 5.56 5.29 -2.24
CA ARG A 157 6.00 6.62 -1.76
C ARG A 157 7.49 6.80 -1.97
N GLY A 158 8.27 5.74 -1.70
CA GLY A 158 9.68 5.72 -2.01
C GLY A 158 9.95 5.78 -3.52
N ILE A 159 9.60 4.71 -4.23
CA ILE A 159 10.00 4.53 -5.63
C ILE A 159 9.04 5.26 -6.58
N VAL A 160 7.77 4.88 -6.66
CA VAL A 160 6.82 5.41 -7.66
C VAL A 160 6.63 6.92 -7.51
N GLN A 161 6.27 7.40 -6.32
CA GLN A 161 6.15 8.84 -6.05
C GLN A 161 7.48 9.57 -6.25
N GLY A 162 8.60 9.00 -5.78
CA GLY A 162 9.93 9.57 -5.97
C GLY A 162 10.30 9.76 -7.44
N THR A 163 10.03 8.76 -8.27
CA THR A 163 10.27 8.77 -9.73
C THR A 163 9.39 9.81 -10.42
N ILE A 164 8.07 9.80 -10.17
CA ILE A 164 7.14 10.78 -10.76
C ILE A 164 7.47 12.20 -10.28
N ARG A 165 7.81 12.38 -8.99
CA ARG A 165 8.18 13.67 -8.41
C ARG A 165 9.40 14.27 -9.09
N ARG A 166 10.44 13.48 -9.38
CA ARG A 166 11.65 13.99 -10.04
C ARG A 166 11.35 14.52 -11.45
N ALA A 167 10.39 13.93 -12.15
CA ALA A 167 9.99 14.35 -13.49
C ALA A 167 9.00 15.54 -13.48
N TYR A 168 8.04 15.57 -12.55
CA TYR A 168 6.88 16.47 -12.62
C TYR A 168 6.59 17.27 -11.34
N GLY A 169 7.43 17.16 -10.33
CA GLY A 169 7.25 17.82 -9.05
C GLY A 169 6.35 17.06 -8.05
N PRO A 170 6.31 17.53 -6.78
CA PRO A 170 5.73 16.78 -5.66
C PRO A 170 4.23 16.56 -5.78
N VAL A 171 3.48 17.53 -6.30
CA VAL A 171 2.01 17.41 -6.43
C VAL A 171 1.65 16.28 -7.40
N VAL A 172 2.27 16.26 -8.58
CA VAL A 172 2.03 15.21 -9.57
C VAL A 172 2.57 13.86 -9.06
N GLY A 173 3.69 13.87 -8.33
CA GLY A 173 4.22 12.69 -7.64
C GLY A 173 3.19 12.03 -6.72
N VAL A 174 2.60 12.81 -5.81
CA VAL A 174 1.59 12.33 -4.86
C VAL A 174 0.34 11.83 -5.57
N VAL A 175 -0.21 12.61 -6.50
CA VAL A 175 -1.43 12.23 -7.22
C VAL A 175 -1.21 10.98 -8.07
N GLY A 176 -0.12 10.95 -8.85
CA GLY A 176 0.21 9.82 -9.71
C GLY A 176 0.46 8.53 -8.94
N ALA A 177 1.26 8.58 -7.88
CA ALA A 177 1.50 7.41 -7.04
C ALA A 177 0.23 6.93 -6.34
N SER A 178 -0.64 7.84 -5.91
CA SER A 178 -1.91 7.48 -5.25
C SER A 178 -2.91 6.85 -6.22
N LEU A 179 -2.92 7.28 -7.48
CA LEU A 179 -3.72 6.65 -8.54
C LEU A 179 -3.25 5.22 -8.80
N VAL A 180 -1.93 5.03 -8.94
CA VAL A 180 -1.34 3.69 -9.13
C VAL A 180 -1.61 2.81 -7.91
N PHE A 181 -1.39 3.33 -6.71
CA PHE A 181 -1.70 2.64 -5.45
C PHE A 181 -3.18 2.22 -5.39
N ALA A 182 -4.13 3.12 -5.67
CA ALA A 182 -5.53 2.76 -5.70
C ALA A 182 -5.82 1.68 -6.75
N SER A 183 -5.30 1.82 -7.98
CA SER A 183 -5.60 0.88 -9.07
C SER A 183 -5.21 -0.58 -8.77
N ILE A 184 -4.10 -0.80 -8.05
CA ILE A 184 -3.66 -2.17 -7.73
C ILE A 184 -4.56 -2.85 -6.69
N HIS A 185 -5.44 -2.11 -6.02
CA HIS A 185 -6.39 -2.67 -5.06
C HIS A 185 -7.64 -3.23 -5.73
N LEU A 186 -7.93 -2.87 -6.98
CA LEU A 186 -9.14 -3.29 -7.69
C LEU A 186 -9.40 -4.81 -7.63
N PRO A 187 -8.40 -5.71 -7.82
CA PRO A 187 -8.62 -7.15 -7.74
C PRO A 187 -9.06 -7.66 -6.37
N SER A 188 -8.85 -6.87 -5.30
CA SER A 188 -9.25 -7.22 -3.94
C SER A 188 -10.68 -6.77 -3.59
N LEU A 189 -11.34 -6.01 -4.48
CA LEU A 189 -12.67 -5.44 -4.23
C LEU A 189 -13.78 -6.31 -4.82
N LEU A 190 -14.73 -6.68 -3.97
CA LEU A 190 -15.86 -7.56 -4.27
C LEU A 190 -17.16 -6.78 -4.37
N GLY A 191 -18.02 -7.15 -5.33
CA GLY A 191 -19.33 -6.55 -5.52
C GLY A 191 -19.32 -5.15 -6.14
N ASP A 192 -20.44 -4.44 -5.99
CA ASP A 192 -20.63 -3.10 -6.56
C ASP A 192 -19.96 -2.01 -5.70
N GLY A 193 -19.73 -0.81 -6.28
CA GLY A 193 -19.13 0.32 -5.55
C GLY A 193 -17.59 0.29 -5.52
N GLN A 194 -16.96 -0.42 -6.46
CA GLN A 194 -15.50 -0.50 -6.57
C GLN A 194 -14.88 0.89 -6.77
N PHE A 195 -15.42 1.72 -7.67
CA PHE A 195 -14.90 3.08 -7.89
C PHE A 195 -15.03 3.99 -6.67
N THR A 196 -16.12 3.89 -5.91
CA THR A 196 -16.29 4.60 -4.63
C THR A 196 -15.18 4.22 -3.64
N THR A 197 -14.88 2.92 -3.55
CA THR A 197 -13.87 2.38 -2.64
C THR A 197 -12.47 2.75 -3.11
N LEU A 198 -12.19 2.71 -4.41
CA LEU A 198 -10.96 3.19 -5.02
C LEU A 198 -10.75 4.68 -4.76
N ALA A 199 -11.80 5.50 -4.75
CA ALA A 199 -11.70 6.92 -4.42
C ALA A 199 -11.31 7.14 -2.94
N ILE A 200 -11.83 6.31 -2.02
CA ILE A 200 -11.38 6.30 -0.61
C ILE A 200 -9.89 5.92 -0.55
N ILE A 201 -9.49 4.81 -1.18
CA ILE A 201 -8.10 4.33 -1.17
C ILE A 201 -7.15 5.36 -1.78
N PHE A 202 -7.55 6.00 -2.89
CA PHE A 202 -6.81 7.11 -3.50
C PHE A 202 -6.63 8.26 -2.52
N THR A 203 -7.69 8.67 -1.82
CA THR A 203 -7.64 9.80 -0.88
C THR A 203 -6.73 9.49 0.30
N LEU A 204 -6.86 8.32 0.91
CA LEU A 204 -5.98 7.88 2.00
C LEU A 204 -4.53 7.72 1.52
N GLY A 205 -4.36 7.19 0.31
CA GLY A 205 -3.05 7.05 -0.32
C GLY A 205 -2.36 8.38 -0.59
N ALA A 206 -3.13 9.41 -0.97
CA ALA A 206 -2.65 10.76 -1.17
C ALA A 206 -2.26 11.42 0.15
N LEU A 207 -3.02 11.19 1.23
CA LEU A 207 -2.65 11.67 2.57
C LEU A 207 -1.32 11.08 3.04
N LEU A 208 -1.07 9.79 2.81
CA LEU A 208 0.23 9.16 3.07
C LEU A 208 1.34 9.77 2.21
N GLY A 209 1.07 10.03 0.92
CA GLY A 209 2.03 10.70 0.03
C GLY A 209 2.36 12.14 0.46
N VAL A 210 1.37 12.90 0.92
CA VAL A 210 1.56 14.25 1.51
C VAL A 210 2.38 14.14 2.80
N LEU A 211 2.07 13.17 3.66
CA LEU A 211 2.81 12.96 4.91
C LEU A 211 4.28 12.65 4.63
N TYR A 212 4.58 11.88 3.58
CA TYR A 212 5.95 11.63 3.14
C TYR A 212 6.65 12.92 2.66
N GLU A 213 5.97 13.79 1.90
CA GLU A 213 6.55 15.06 1.45
C GLU A 213 6.78 16.05 2.60
N LEU A 214 5.88 16.10 3.58
CA LEU A 214 5.99 17.02 4.72
C LEU A 214 7.05 16.61 5.74
N THR A 215 7.31 15.31 5.86
CA THR A 215 8.19 14.76 6.90
C THR A 215 9.60 14.46 6.40
N ASP A 216 9.76 14.36 5.08
CA ASP A 216 11.00 13.95 4.43
C ASP A 216 11.52 12.60 4.96
N ASN A 217 10.61 11.71 5.37
CA ASN A 217 10.96 10.47 6.05
C ASN A 217 9.96 9.36 5.78
N ILE A 218 10.38 8.32 5.08
CA ILE A 218 9.56 7.16 4.71
C ILE A 218 9.04 6.38 5.92
N LEU A 219 9.72 6.46 7.08
CA LEU A 219 9.28 5.77 8.28
C LEU A 219 7.97 6.32 8.84
N VAL A 220 7.66 7.60 8.59
CA VAL A 220 6.42 8.21 9.07
C VAL A 220 5.18 7.59 8.40
N PRO A 221 5.03 7.61 7.07
CA PRO A 221 3.90 6.96 6.43
C PRO A 221 3.90 5.43 6.63
N ILE A 222 5.06 4.77 6.74
CA ILE A 222 5.13 3.32 7.07
C ILE A 222 4.40 3.02 8.38
N VAL A 223 4.74 3.74 9.45
CA VAL A 223 4.14 3.54 10.77
C VAL A 223 2.66 3.90 10.73
N VAL A 224 2.30 5.02 10.12
CA VAL A 224 0.90 5.46 10.03
C VAL A 224 0.05 4.45 9.28
N HIS A 225 0.51 3.99 8.12
CA HIS A 225 -0.20 3.02 7.30
C HIS A 225 -0.32 1.66 8.02
N GLY A 226 0.78 1.13 8.54
CA GLY A 226 0.79 -0.15 9.26
C GLY A 226 -0.15 -0.11 10.48
N LEU A 227 -0.13 0.96 11.27
CA LEU A 227 -1.03 1.12 12.42
C LEU A 227 -2.48 1.33 12.01
N PHE A 228 -2.75 2.08 10.94
CA PHE A 228 -4.10 2.28 10.41
C PHE A 228 -4.75 0.95 10.05
N ASN A 229 -4.03 0.10 9.30
CA ASN A 229 -4.51 -1.24 8.94
C ASN A 229 -4.66 -2.15 10.17
N ALA A 230 -3.68 -2.13 11.08
CA ALA A 230 -3.72 -2.95 12.30
C ALA A 230 -4.96 -2.65 13.15
N VAL A 231 -5.26 -1.36 13.36
CA VAL A 231 -6.47 -0.94 14.09
C VAL A 231 -7.73 -1.42 13.38
N GLN A 232 -7.81 -1.31 12.05
CA GLN A 232 -8.95 -1.83 11.31
C GLN A 232 -9.13 -3.34 11.49
N PHE A 233 -8.06 -4.13 11.40
CA PHE A 233 -8.14 -5.58 11.60
C PHE A 233 -8.59 -5.96 13.01
N VAL A 234 -8.11 -5.25 14.03
CA VAL A 234 -8.53 -5.46 15.43
C VAL A 234 -10.01 -5.11 15.61
N VAL A 235 -10.46 -3.96 15.08
CA VAL A 235 -11.87 -3.56 15.15
C VAL A 235 -12.76 -4.57 14.42
N GLN A 236 -12.37 -4.98 13.22
CA GLN A 236 -13.11 -5.99 12.46
C GLN A 236 -13.18 -7.32 13.22
N TYR A 237 -12.07 -7.79 13.80
CA TYR A 237 -12.08 -8.99 14.64
C TYR A 237 -13.06 -8.88 15.82
N ALA A 238 -13.03 -7.75 16.53
CA ALA A 238 -13.90 -7.51 17.67
C ALA A 238 -15.39 -7.49 17.26
N THR A 239 -15.72 -6.85 16.14
CA THR A 239 -17.09 -6.85 15.58
C THR A 239 -17.54 -8.26 15.19
N GLN A 240 -16.71 -9.04 14.48
CA GLN A 240 -17.09 -10.39 14.04
C GLN A 240 -17.23 -11.39 15.20
N THR A 241 -16.61 -11.11 16.35
CA THR A 241 -16.66 -11.97 17.53
C THR A 241 -17.65 -11.48 18.60
N GLY A 242 -18.34 -10.37 18.37
CA GLY A 242 -19.30 -9.78 19.31
C GLY A 242 -18.66 -9.14 20.54
N MET A 243 -17.37 -8.79 20.48
CA MET A 243 -16.70 -8.01 21.53
C MET A 243 -17.03 -6.52 21.46
N LEU A 244 -17.46 -6.05 20.29
CA LEU A 244 -17.94 -4.70 19.99
C LEU A 244 -19.21 -4.76 19.13
#